data_AF-A0A0U5H627-F1
#
_entry.id   AF-A0A0U5H627-F1
#
_cell.length_a   1.000
_cell.length_b   1.000
_cell.length_c   1.000
_cell.angle_alpha   90.00
_cell.angle_beta   90.00
_cell.angle_gamma   90.00
#
_symmetry.space_group_name_H-M   'P 1'
#
loop_
_entity.id
_entity.type
_entity.pdbx_description
1 polymer ?
#
loop_
_entity_poly.entity_id
_entity_poly.type
_entity_poly.pdbx_seq_one_letter_code
_entity_poly.pdbx_strand_id
1 'polypeptide(L)'
;MISDIRRRARRSRYIDEEHLLTLAPGFVVFVTFVLDVRPLIDLLIYVVNLPFVDTISSLSLQGLVAAMVTHFLYNVTSTSFQIASSMQTKERAMIIVVGAMLIVGSAVDIVIPEFVSRLSYPGVQVLGLDIALLLYYVHALVDNWKLVNEWPHLIGALLLVFGPQFQGSFWRLLL
;
A
#
# COMPACT_ATOMS: atom_id res chain seq x y z
N MET A 1 27.77 19.95 12.30
CA MET A 1 26.68 20.45 11.41
C MET A 1 25.68 19.35 11.06
N ILE A 2 26.10 18.27 10.40
CA ILE A 2 25.21 17.12 10.07
C ILE A 2 24.62 16.44 11.33
N SER A 3 25.42 16.32 12.40
CA SER A 3 24.97 15.76 13.69
C SER A 3 23.85 16.57 14.35
N ASP A 4 23.89 17.91 14.26
CA ASP A 4 22.86 18.79 14.82
C ASP A 4 21.59 18.81 13.96
N ILE A 5 21.71 18.70 12.63
CA ILE A 5 20.56 18.54 11.74
C ILE A 5 19.84 17.22 12.05
N ARG A 6 20.60 16.12 12.20
CA ARG A 6 20.06 14.80 12.58
C ARG A 6 19.40 14.82 13.96
N ARG A 7 19.96 15.58 14.90
CA ARG A 7 19.40 15.76 16.26
C ARG A 7 18.13 16.60 16.27
N ARG A 8 18.03 17.64 15.42
CA ARG A 8 16.83 18.46 15.26
C ARG A 8 15.71 17.69 14.56
N ALA A 9 15.99 16.94 13.49
CA ALA A 9 15.01 16.07 12.84
C ALA A 9 14.44 15.00 13.80
N ARG A 10 15.28 14.40 14.65
CA ARG A 10 14.82 13.47 15.70
C ARG A 10 13.99 14.14 16.80
N ARG A 11 14.16 15.44 17.07
CA ARG A 11 13.40 16.18 18.10
C ARG A 11 12.20 16.96 17.57
N SER A 12 12.10 17.15 16.26
CA SER A 12 10.95 17.81 15.64
C SER A 12 9.69 16.99 15.92
N ARG A 13 8.72 17.65 16.54
CA ARG A 13 7.31 17.25 16.69
C ARG A 13 6.44 17.86 15.58
N TYR A 14 7.06 18.58 14.65
CA TYR A 14 6.39 19.22 13.54
C TYR A 14 6.45 18.32 12.32
N ILE A 15 5.28 18.16 11.69
CA ILE A 15 5.13 17.56 10.37
C ILE A 15 5.59 18.63 9.40
N ASP A 16 6.58 18.33 8.56
CA ASP A 16 6.99 19.26 7.52
C ASP A 16 5.81 19.47 6.55
N GLU A 17 5.54 20.71 6.15
CA GLU A 17 4.38 21.08 5.32
C GLU A 17 4.28 20.25 4.02
N GLU A 18 5.43 19.80 3.51
CA GLU A 18 5.54 18.90 2.36
C GLU A 18 4.82 17.55 2.55
N HIS A 19 4.71 17.05 3.79
CA HIS A 19 3.98 15.81 4.08
C HIS A 19 2.47 16.03 3.97
N LEU A 20 1.96 17.22 4.32
CA LEU A 20 0.54 17.56 4.17
C LEU A 20 0.13 17.67 2.70
N LEU A 21 1.05 18.01 1.79
CA LEU A 21 0.76 18.08 0.36
C LEU A 21 0.29 16.73 -0.21
N THR A 22 0.78 15.62 0.35
CA THR A 22 0.37 14.27 -0.08
C THR A 22 -1.05 13.88 0.36
N LEU A 23 -1.63 14.59 1.33
CA LEU A 23 -3.03 14.41 1.71
C LEU A 23 -3.97 14.97 0.63
N ALA A 24 -3.53 16.02 -0.07
CA ALA A 24 -4.38 16.79 -0.98
C ALA A 24 -4.98 15.93 -2.12
N PRO A 25 -4.24 15.05 -2.83
CA PRO A 25 -4.83 14.19 -3.86
C PRO A 25 -5.93 13.28 -3.31
N GLY A 26 -5.67 12.61 -2.17
CA GLY A 26 -6.66 11.73 -1.54
C GLY A 26 -7.90 12.48 -1.07
N PHE A 27 -7.72 13.67 -0.49
CA PHE A 27 -8.82 14.52 -0.06
C PHE A 27 -9.66 15.04 -1.24
N VAL A 28 -9.03 15.49 -2.32
CA VAL A 28 -9.72 15.96 -3.53
C VAL A 28 -10.55 14.84 -4.14
N VAL A 29 -9.98 13.65 -4.27
CA VAL A 29 -10.70 12.47 -4.79
C VAL A 29 -11.86 12.11 -3.86
N PHE A 30 -11.63 12.06 -2.54
CA PHE A 30 -12.68 11.77 -1.56
C PHE A 30 -13.86 12.75 -1.67
N VAL A 31 -13.59 14.06 -1.64
CA VAL A 31 -14.63 15.09 -1.76
C VAL A 31 -15.38 14.98 -3.09
N THR A 32 -14.65 14.71 -4.18
CA THR A 32 -15.23 14.49 -5.52
C THR A 32 -16.26 13.37 -5.52
N PHE A 33 -15.95 12.23 -4.89
CA PHE A 33 -16.89 11.11 -4.75
C PHE A 33 -18.04 11.44 -3.81
N VAL A 34 -17.76 11.98 -2.62
CA VAL A 34 -18.78 12.32 -1.62
C VAL A 34 -19.85 13.27 -2.17
N LEU A 35 -19.42 14.30 -2.91
CA LEU A 35 -20.30 15.29 -3.53
C LEU A 35 -20.92 14.80 -4.86
N ASP A 36 -20.52 13.63 -5.37
CA ASP A 36 -20.91 13.07 -6.67
C ASP A 36 -20.65 14.03 -7.85
N VAL A 37 -19.44 14.61 -7.92
CA VAL A 37 -19.04 15.51 -9.01
C VAL A 37 -18.71 14.69 -10.26
N ARG A 38 -19.75 14.28 -10.99
CA ARG A 38 -19.67 13.33 -12.13
C ARG A 38 -18.56 13.62 -13.15
N PRO A 39 -18.38 14.87 -13.67
CA PRO A 39 -17.35 15.12 -14.67
C PRO A 39 -15.93 14.81 -14.19
N LEU A 40 -15.67 15.02 -12.89
CA LEU A 40 -14.36 14.73 -12.29
C LEU A 40 -14.20 13.23 -12.01
N ILE A 41 -15.27 12.55 -11.59
CA ILE A 41 -15.28 11.09 -11.41
C ILE A 41 -15.01 10.40 -12.75
N ASP A 42 -15.71 10.80 -13.81
CA ASP A 42 -15.55 10.22 -15.15
C ASP A 42 -14.13 10.45 -15.70
N LEU A 43 -13.57 11.65 -15.50
CA LEU A 43 -12.19 11.96 -15.86
C LEU A 43 -11.19 11.09 -15.08
N LEU A 44 -11.39 10.93 -13.77
CA LEU A 44 -10.54 10.11 -12.92
C LEU A 44 -10.57 8.66 -13.39
N ILE A 45 -11.77 8.10 -13.60
CA ILE A 45 -12.01 6.75 -14.10
C ILE A 45 -11.33 6.55 -15.45
N TYR A 46 -11.47 7.51 -16.36
CA TYR A 46 -10.81 7.47 -17.66
C TYR A 46 -9.29 7.36 -17.54
N VAL A 47 -8.68 8.19 -16.68
CA VAL A 47 -7.22 8.20 -16.48
C VAL A 47 -6.72 6.89 -15.85
N VAL A 48 -7.39 6.40 -14.81
CA VAL A 48 -6.93 5.19 -14.10
C VAL A 48 -7.18 3.91 -14.89
N ASN A 49 -8.18 3.91 -15.78
CA ASN A 49 -8.48 2.78 -16.66
C ASN A 49 -7.72 2.83 -18.00
N LEU A 50 -6.76 3.75 -18.16
CA LEU A 50 -5.82 3.65 -19.26
C LEU A 50 -5.10 2.29 -19.17
N PRO A 51 -5.02 1.49 -20.24
CA PRO A 51 -4.56 0.09 -20.16
C PRO A 51 -3.21 -0.09 -19.45
N PHE A 52 -2.31 0.88 -19.64
CA PHE A 52 -1.00 0.91 -18.98
C PHE A 52 -1.12 1.13 -17.46
N VAL A 53 -1.98 2.03 -17.02
CA VAL A 53 -2.16 2.37 -15.60
C VAL A 53 -2.82 1.22 -14.86
N ASP A 54 -3.91 0.67 -15.40
CA ASP A 54 -4.64 -0.44 -14.78
C ASP A 54 -3.75 -1.68 -14.63
N THR A 55 -3.05 -2.07 -15.71
CA THR A 55 -2.14 -3.22 -15.69
C THR A 55 -1.00 -3.01 -14.69
N ILE A 56 -0.36 -1.85 -14.69
CA ILE A 56 0.77 -1.58 -13.79
C ILE A 56 0.34 -1.53 -12.34
N SER A 57 -0.82 -0.93 -12.04
CA SER A 57 -1.31 -0.82 -10.66
C SER A 57 -1.65 -2.21 -10.10
N SER A 58 -2.33 -3.04 -10.90
CA SER A 58 -2.64 -4.42 -10.50
C SER A 58 -1.37 -5.27 -10.28
N LEU A 59 -0.39 -5.18 -11.20
CA LEU A 59 0.89 -5.88 -11.06
C LEU A 59 1.73 -5.35 -9.89
N SER A 60 1.67 -4.05 -9.63
CA SER A 60 2.29 -3.41 -8.46
C SER A 60 1.72 -4.01 -7.18
N LEU A 61 0.40 -4.06 -7.07
CA LEU A 61 -0.27 -4.60 -5.88
C LEU A 61 0.11 -6.07 -5.65
N GLN A 62 0.12 -6.89 -6.70
CA GLN A 62 0.57 -8.28 -6.63
C GLN A 62 2.03 -8.37 -6.15
N GLY A 63 2.94 -7.65 -6.81
CA GLY A 63 4.36 -7.66 -6.48
C GLY A 63 4.63 -7.20 -5.04
N LEU A 64 3.92 -6.18 -4.59
CA LEU A 64 4.04 -5.63 -3.24
C LEU A 64 3.56 -6.63 -2.18
N VAL A 65 2.39 -7.24 -2.38
CA VAL A 65 1.87 -8.26 -1.46
C VAL A 65 2.80 -9.48 -1.43
N ALA A 66 3.27 -9.95 -2.59
CA ALA A 66 4.22 -11.04 -2.68
C ALA A 66 5.53 -10.73 -1.94
N ALA A 67 6.07 -9.52 -2.10
CA ALA A 67 7.28 -9.07 -1.41
C ALA A 67 7.09 -9.04 0.11
N MET A 68 5.98 -8.47 0.58
CA MET A 68 5.65 -8.42 2.01
C MET A 68 5.52 -9.83 2.60
N VAL A 69 4.71 -10.69 1.99
CA VAL A 69 4.49 -12.07 2.47
C VAL A 69 5.81 -12.86 2.49
N THR A 70 6.60 -12.74 1.41
CA THR A 70 7.91 -13.41 1.33
C THR A 70 8.87 -12.90 2.40
N HIS A 71 8.92 -11.58 2.65
CA HIS A 71 9.74 -11.00 3.71
C HIS A 71 9.36 -11.53 5.09
N PHE A 72 8.07 -11.57 5.42
CA PHE A 72 7.60 -12.11 6.69
C PHE A 72 7.90 -13.61 6.84
N LEU A 73 7.63 -14.40 5.79
CA LEU A 73 7.95 -15.83 5.79
C LEU A 73 9.43 -16.08 5.97
N TYR A 74 10.29 -15.30 5.30
CA TYR A 74 11.74 -15.44 5.42
C TYR A 74 12.23 -15.07 6.83
N ASN A 75 11.71 -14.02 7.46
CA ASN A 75 12.08 -13.65 8.83
C ASN A 75 11.69 -14.74 9.85
N VAL A 76 10.50 -15.32 9.72
CA VAL A 76 10.04 -16.45 10.57
C VAL A 76 10.89 -17.70 10.32
N THR A 77 11.16 -17.98 9.05
CA THR A 77 11.86 -19.18 8.62
C THR A 77 13.35 -19.13 8.94
N SER A 78 14.02 -17.98 8.79
CA SER A 78 15.43 -17.78 9.16
C SER A 78 15.64 -17.94 10.67
N THR A 79 14.73 -17.39 11.48
CA THR A 79 14.71 -17.63 12.94
C THR A 79 14.55 -19.11 13.26
N SER A 80 13.65 -19.82 12.56
CA SER A 80 13.43 -21.26 12.76
C SER A 80 14.61 -22.11 12.30
N PHE A 81 15.27 -21.76 11.19
CA PHE A 81 16.46 -22.44 10.68
C PHE A 81 17.69 -22.22 11.56
N GLN A 82 17.82 -21.07 12.21
CA GLN A 82 18.89 -20.84 13.19
C GLN A 82 18.72 -21.74 14.43
N ILE A 83 17.48 -22.04 14.83
CA ILE A 83 17.17 -22.89 15.98
C ILE A 83 17.32 -24.38 15.64
N ALA A 84 17.02 -24.79 14.40
CA ALA A 84 17.11 -26.17 13.94
C ALA A 84 18.47 -26.50 13.31
N SER A 85 19.41 -27.01 14.11
CA SER A 85 20.76 -27.42 13.68
C SER A 85 20.81 -28.51 12.57
N SER A 86 19.68 -29.14 12.23
CA SER A 86 19.59 -30.26 11.28
C SER A 86 19.18 -29.89 9.84
N MET A 87 18.90 -28.61 9.56
CA MET A 87 18.36 -28.16 8.26
C MET A 87 19.41 -27.50 7.34
N GLN A 88 20.70 -27.60 7.66
CA GLN A 88 21.78 -26.80 7.03
C GLN A 88 22.28 -27.28 5.66
N THR A 89 21.65 -28.26 4.99
CA THR A 89 22.06 -28.59 3.62
C THR A 89 21.46 -27.58 2.63
N LYS A 90 22.31 -27.03 1.75
CA LYS A 90 21.91 -26.01 0.75
C LYS A 90 20.71 -26.45 -0.09
N GLU A 91 20.64 -27.75 -0.41
CA GLU A 91 19.58 -28.36 -1.20
C GLU A 91 18.21 -28.31 -0.49
N ARG A 92 18.15 -28.60 0.81
CA ARG A 92 16.91 -28.54 1.58
C ARG A 92 16.42 -27.10 1.76
N ALA A 93 17.34 -26.18 2.06
CA ALA A 93 17.01 -24.76 2.15
C ALA A 93 16.44 -24.24 0.81
N MET A 94 17.06 -24.62 -0.31
CA MET A 94 16.59 -24.25 -1.64
C MET A 94 15.17 -24.77 -1.92
N ILE A 95 14.89 -26.06 -1.65
CA ILE A 95 13.56 -26.65 -1.87
C ILE A 95 12.49 -25.91 -1.05
N ILE A 96 12.78 -25.59 0.22
CA ILE A 96 11.85 -24.88 1.10
C ILE A 96 11.58 -23.47 0.57
N VAL A 97 12.63 -22.73 0.18
CA VAL A 97 12.48 -21.38 -0.37
C VAL A 97 11.68 -21.39 -1.67
N VAL A 98 12.03 -22.28 -2.61
CA VAL A 98 11.31 -22.39 -3.90
C VAL A 98 9.86 -22.80 -3.68
N GLY A 99 9.60 -23.78 -2.80
CA GLY A 99 8.25 -24.20 -2.46
C GLY A 99 7.42 -23.07 -1.86
N ALA A 100 7.98 -22.30 -0.92
CA ALA A 100 7.31 -21.14 -0.34
C ALA A 100 7.03 -20.06 -1.39
N MET A 101 7.99 -19.74 -2.26
CA MET A 101 7.82 -18.76 -3.33
C MET A 101 6.73 -19.17 -4.33
N LEU A 102 6.68 -20.45 -4.70
CA LEU A 102 5.62 -20.97 -5.58
C LEU A 102 4.23 -20.85 -4.93
N ILE A 103 4.10 -21.26 -3.66
CA ILE A 103 2.83 -21.16 -2.93
C ILE A 103 2.37 -19.71 -2.82
N VAL A 104 3.27 -18.81 -2.41
CA VAL A 104 2.95 -17.38 -2.25
C VAL A 104 2.62 -16.75 -3.60
N GLY A 105 3.46 -16.99 -4.62
CA GLY A 105 3.26 -16.44 -5.95
C GLY A 105 1.92 -16.86 -6.55
N SER A 106 1.60 -18.15 -6.50
CA SER A 106 0.31 -18.67 -6.99
C SER A 106 -0.88 -18.16 -6.17
N ALA A 107 -0.74 -18.04 -4.84
CA ALA A 107 -1.81 -17.50 -4.01
C ALA A 107 -2.09 -16.03 -4.34
N VAL A 108 -1.05 -15.22 -4.52
CA VAL A 108 -1.19 -13.81 -4.89
C VAL A 108 -1.83 -13.64 -6.26
N ASP A 109 -1.40 -14.43 -7.25
CA ASP A 109 -1.91 -14.39 -8.62
C ASP A 109 -3.40 -14.75 -8.71
N ILE A 110 -3.91 -15.56 -7.77
CA ILE A 110 -5.34 -15.90 -7.69
C ILE A 110 -6.12 -14.89 -6.86
N VAL A 111 -5.62 -14.56 -5.66
CA VAL A 111 -6.39 -13.80 -4.66
C VAL A 111 -6.49 -12.33 -5.03
N ILE A 112 -5.42 -11.71 -5.56
CA ILE A 112 -5.42 -10.28 -5.84
C ILE A 112 -6.40 -9.92 -6.97
N PRO A 113 -6.42 -10.60 -8.14
CA PRO A 113 -7.40 -10.30 -9.18
C PRO A 113 -8.84 -10.50 -8.71
N GLU A 114 -9.11 -11.56 -7.95
CA GLU A 114 -10.43 -11.84 -7.39
C GLU A 114 -10.87 -10.78 -6.35
N PHE A 115 -9.93 -10.24 -5.58
CA PHE A 115 -10.21 -9.12 -4.69
C PHE A 115 -10.48 -7.83 -5.47
N VAL A 116 -9.65 -7.51 -6.47
CA VAL A 116 -9.77 -6.30 -7.28
C VAL A 116 -11.09 -6.30 -8.08
N SER A 117 -11.54 -7.44 -8.59
CA SER A 117 -12.80 -7.56 -9.34
C SER A 117 -14.05 -7.18 -8.54
N ARG A 118 -13.97 -7.20 -7.19
CA ARG A 118 -15.06 -6.84 -6.27
C ARG A 118 -15.10 -5.36 -5.91
N LEU A 119 -14.09 -4.59 -6.33
CA LEU A 119 -14.00 -3.16 -6.05
C LEU A 119 -14.96 -2.39 -6.96
N SER A 120 -15.63 -1.38 -6.41
CA SER A 120 -16.54 -0.53 -7.18
C SER A 120 -15.79 0.37 -8.17
N TYR A 121 -14.58 0.78 -7.80
CA TYR A 121 -13.72 1.64 -8.60
C TYR A 121 -12.28 1.10 -8.58
N PRO A 122 -12.02 -0.04 -9.24
CA PRO A 122 -10.79 -0.81 -9.08
C PRO A 122 -9.54 0.02 -9.31
N GLY A 123 -9.43 0.78 -10.40
CA GLY A 123 -8.23 1.60 -10.67
C GLY A 123 -7.90 2.60 -9.56
N VAL A 124 -8.91 3.34 -9.05
CA VAL A 124 -8.69 4.33 -7.97
C VAL A 124 -8.33 3.65 -6.66
N GLN A 125 -9.06 2.57 -6.33
CA GLN A 125 -8.90 1.89 -5.05
C GLN A 125 -7.60 1.08 -4.99
N VAL A 126 -7.18 0.46 -6.10
CA VAL A 126 -5.89 -0.23 -6.22
C VAL A 126 -4.73 0.75 -6.07
N LEU A 127 -4.78 1.92 -6.73
CA LEU A 127 -3.76 2.96 -6.54
C LEU A 127 -3.67 3.42 -5.08
N GLY A 128 -4.80 3.58 -4.40
CA GLY A 128 -4.83 3.87 -2.97
C GLY A 128 -4.19 2.77 -2.12
N LEU A 129 -4.45 1.50 -2.46
CA LEU A 129 -3.89 0.33 -1.76
C LEU A 129 -2.38 0.22 -1.99
N ASP A 130 -1.90 0.42 -3.21
CA ASP A 130 -0.48 0.46 -3.54
C ASP A 130 0.25 1.47 -2.66
N ILE A 131 -0.26 2.71 -2.57
CA ILE A 131 0.35 3.76 -1.76
C ILE A 131 0.32 3.35 -0.27
N ALA A 132 -0.82 2.91 0.25
CA ALA A 132 -0.97 2.56 1.67
C ALA A 132 -0.02 1.41 2.08
N LEU A 133 -0.01 0.33 1.29
CA LEU A 133 0.81 -0.83 1.56
C LEU A 133 2.30 -0.54 1.34
N LEU A 134 2.66 0.29 0.35
CA LEU A 134 4.05 0.66 0.11
C LEU A 134 4.60 1.50 1.27
N LEU A 135 3.82 2.47 1.77
CA LEU A 135 4.18 3.25 2.96
C LEU A 135 4.36 2.34 4.17
N TYR A 136 3.40 1.43 4.39
CA TYR A 136 3.51 0.46 5.48
C TYR A 136 4.74 -0.44 5.33
N TYR A 137 5.05 -0.91 4.12
CA TYR A 137 6.20 -1.77 3.89
C TYR A 137 7.52 -1.03 4.11
N VAL A 138 7.64 0.20 3.62
CA VAL A 138 8.80 1.05 3.89
C VAL A 138 8.95 1.32 5.38
N HIS A 139 7.86 1.59 6.09
CA HIS A 139 7.87 1.75 7.54
C HIS A 139 8.43 0.51 8.25
N ALA A 140 7.99 -0.68 7.85
CA ALA A 140 8.47 -1.94 8.41
C ALA A 140 9.96 -2.21 8.15
N LEU A 141 10.56 -1.58 7.13
CA LEU A 141 11.97 -1.77 6.76
C LEU A 141 12.92 -0.76 7.41
N VAL A 142 12.44 0.34 8.01
CA VAL A 142 13.31 1.43 8.50
C VAL A 142 13.19 1.67 10.01
N ASP A 143 14.21 1.24 10.75
CA ASP A 143 14.28 1.23 12.23
C ASP A 143 14.18 2.60 12.96
N ASN A 144 14.13 3.73 12.25
CA ASN A 144 14.07 5.08 12.87
C ASN A 144 12.96 5.96 12.29
N TRP A 145 11.95 5.34 11.67
CA TRP A 145 10.84 6.07 11.07
C TRP A 145 9.81 6.51 12.13
N LYS A 146 9.27 7.73 11.99
CA LYS A 146 8.32 8.31 12.94
C LYS A 146 6.90 8.28 12.36
N LEU A 147 6.02 7.49 12.98
CA LEU A 147 4.61 7.36 12.58
C LEU A 147 3.86 8.71 12.53
N VAL A 148 4.23 9.66 13.40
CA VAL A 148 3.58 10.99 13.45
C VAL A 148 3.82 11.82 12.18
N ASN A 149 4.83 11.50 11.38
CA ASN A 149 5.08 12.16 10.11
C ASN A 149 4.35 11.48 8.94
N GLU A 150 3.82 10.27 9.15
CA GLU A 150 3.27 9.43 8.07
C GLU A 150 1.75 9.45 7.99
N TRP A 151 1.06 9.85 9.06
CA TRP A 151 -0.40 9.86 9.05
C TRP A 151 -0.99 10.67 7.88
N PRO A 152 -0.41 11.77 7.36
CA PRO A 152 -0.99 12.45 6.20
C PRO A 152 -0.97 11.58 4.95
N HIS A 153 0.10 10.81 4.75
CA HIS A 153 0.24 9.87 3.65
C HIS A 153 -0.75 8.71 3.80
N LEU A 154 -0.85 8.13 5.01
CA LEU A 154 -1.77 7.05 5.31
C LEU A 154 -3.22 7.49 5.12
N ILE A 155 -3.61 8.64 5.68
CA ILE A 155 -4.96 9.18 5.49
C ILE A 155 -5.22 9.46 4.01
N GLY A 156 -4.29 10.09 3.29
CA GLY A 156 -4.43 10.33 1.85
C GLY A 156 -4.69 9.04 1.07
N ALA A 157 -3.92 7.99 1.36
CA ALA A 157 -4.10 6.69 0.73
C ALA A 157 -5.45 6.04 1.11
N LEU A 158 -5.82 6.06 2.40
CA LEU A 158 -7.10 5.53 2.87
C LEU A 158 -8.30 6.26 2.26
N LEU A 159 -8.20 7.57 2.04
CA LEU A 159 -9.22 8.37 1.36
C LEU A 159 -9.38 7.95 -0.11
N LEU A 160 -8.31 7.54 -0.79
CA LEU A 160 -8.40 6.97 -2.15
C LEU A 160 -9.04 5.58 -2.15
N VAL A 161 -8.70 4.73 -1.17
CA VAL A 161 -9.23 3.36 -1.05
C VAL A 161 -10.73 3.37 -0.73
N PHE A 162 -11.13 4.18 0.25
CA PHE A 162 -12.49 4.12 0.81
C PHE A 162 -13.40 5.23 0.30
N GLY A 163 -12.86 6.37 -0.15
CA GLY A 163 -13.65 7.49 -0.67
C GLY A 163 -14.69 7.12 -1.73
N PRO A 164 -14.37 6.25 -2.70
CA PRO A 164 -15.35 5.82 -3.69
C PRO A 164 -16.59 5.11 -3.10
N GLN A 165 -16.49 4.49 -1.92
CA GLN A 165 -17.63 3.85 -1.24
C GLN A 165 -18.65 4.85 -0.70
N PHE A 166 -18.24 6.11 -0.52
CA PHE A 166 -19.09 7.19 -0.01
C PHE A 166 -19.75 8.00 -1.13
N GLN A 167 -19.77 7.52 -2.37
CA GLN A 167 -20.31 8.27 -3.49
C GLN A 167 -21.74 8.74 -3.24
N GLY A 168 -22.00 10.04 -3.43
CA GLY A 168 -23.31 10.66 -3.24
C GLY A 168 -23.89 10.50 -1.83
N SER A 169 -23.07 10.16 -0.83
CA SER A 169 -23.51 10.05 0.58
C SER A 169 -23.94 11.39 1.15
N PHE A 170 -23.33 12.50 0.71
CA PHE A 170 -23.69 13.84 1.14
C PHE A 170 -25.16 14.17 0.86
N TRP A 171 -25.64 13.87 -0.35
CA TRP A 171 -27.02 14.13 -0.76
C TRP A 171 -28.03 13.24 -0.04
N ARG A 172 -27.63 12.03 0.36
CA ARG A 172 -28.48 11.10 1.12
C ARG A 172 -28.73 11.54 2.57
N LEU A 173 -27.92 12.43 3.12
CA LEU A 173 -28.09 12.96 4.48
C LEU A 173 -29.00 14.21 4.53
N LEU A 174 -29.34 14.78 3.37
CA LEU A 174 -30.13 16.01 3.24
C LEU A 174 -31.59 15.75 2.82
N LEU A 175 -31.95 14.49 2.53
CA LEU A 175 -33.28 14.03 2.10
C LEU A 175 -33.84 13.06 3.12
#